data_AF-A0A166N6I3-F1
#
_entry.id   AF-A0A166N6I3-F1
#
_cell.length_a   1.000
_cell.length_b   1.000
_cell.length_c   1.000
_cell.angle_alpha   90.00
_cell.angle_beta   90.00
_cell.angle_gamma   90.00
#
_symmetry.space_group_name_H-M   'P 1'
#
loop_
_entity.id
_entity.type
_entity.pdbx_description
1 polymer ?
#
loop_
_entity_poly.entity_id
_entity_poly.type
_entity_poly.pdbx_seq_one_letter_code
_entity_poly.pdbx_strand_id
1 'polypeptide(L)'
;MSTPNLATDGDVARFIDRQRNLLQKERDAVIEQSTLLLSSCSAKLLEQRGLALLNLGVVNVRIGLGGKTLVELERPAAHASSPVFPPYTFRPGDLARIDEQTATAPKAGAKASKKLSDTKDAKEIEG
;
A
#
# COMPACT_ATOMS: atom_id res chain seq x y z
N MET A 1 -9.47 17.67 54.41
CA MET A 1 -8.54 16.85 53.60
C MET A 1 -9.34 16.32 52.42
N SER A 2 -9.04 16.77 51.20
CA SER A 2 -9.75 16.35 49.97
C SER A 2 -9.17 15.02 49.52
N THR A 3 -9.99 13.97 49.43
CA THR A 3 -9.56 12.67 48.91
C THR A 3 -9.24 12.77 47.42
N PRO A 4 -8.22 12.06 46.91
CA PRO A 4 -7.99 11.98 45.47
C PRO A 4 -9.15 11.24 44.81
N ASN A 5 -9.74 11.86 43.78
CA ASN A 5 -10.79 11.26 42.97
C ASN A 5 -10.16 10.13 42.12
N LEU A 6 -10.22 8.90 42.64
CA LEU A 6 -9.77 7.71 41.90
C LEU A 6 -10.79 7.40 40.81
N ALA A 7 -10.30 7.25 39.57
CA ALA A 7 -11.13 6.86 38.43
C ALA A 7 -11.84 5.53 38.73
N THR A 8 -13.15 5.49 38.48
CA THR A 8 -13.93 4.26 38.66
C THR A 8 -13.71 3.31 37.47
N ASP A 9 -13.99 2.02 37.65
CA ASP A 9 -13.89 1.04 36.55
C ASP A 9 -14.75 1.45 35.33
N GLY A 10 -15.90 2.09 35.57
CA GLY A 10 -16.75 2.64 34.51
C GLY A 10 -16.11 3.81 33.75
N ASP A 11 -15.33 4.64 34.43
CA ASP A 11 -14.58 5.73 33.79
C ASP A 11 -13.43 5.19 32.94
N VAL A 12 -12.75 4.15 33.41
CA VAL A 12 -11.70 3.44 32.66
C VAL A 12 -12.29 2.80 31.39
N ALA A 13 -13.44 2.12 31.50
CA ALA A 13 -14.09 1.53 30.34
C ALA A 13 -14.46 2.58 29.28
N ARG A 14 -15.09 3.70 29.70
CA ARG A 14 -15.43 4.82 28.81
C ARG A 14 -14.19 5.45 28.16
N PHE A 15 -13.10 5.59 28.92
CA PHE A 15 -11.84 6.08 28.38
C PHE A 15 -11.30 5.14 27.29
N ILE A 16 -11.23 3.84 27.55
CA ILE A 16 -10.72 2.86 26.58
C ILE A 16 -11.60 2.85 25.32
N ASP A 17 -12.92 2.87 25.45
CA ASP A 17 -13.83 2.88 24.29
C ASP A 17 -13.67 4.15 23.46
N ARG A 18 -13.48 5.29 24.11
CA ARG A 18 -13.14 6.54 23.44
C ARG A 18 -11.79 6.44 22.71
N GLN A 19 -10.76 5.89 23.35
CA GLN A 19 -9.45 5.73 22.73
C GLN A 19 -9.52 4.81 21.51
N ARG A 20 -10.24 3.69 21.59
CA ARG A 20 -10.46 2.81 20.43
C ARG A 20 -11.13 3.55 19.28
N ASN A 21 -12.16 4.36 19.57
CA ASN A 21 -12.84 5.15 18.54
C ASN A 21 -11.91 6.19 17.89
N LEU A 22 -11.06 6.84 18.68
CA LEU A 22 -10.10 7.83 18.18
C LEU A 22 -9.02 7.18 17.33
N LEU A 23 -8.43 6.07 17.78
CA LEU A 23 -7.44 5.30 17.03
C LEU A 23 -8.00 4.78 15.71
N GLN A 24 -9.26 4.35 15.70
CA GLN A 24 -9.93 3.93 14.46
C GLN A 24 -10.03 5.08 13.46
N LYS A 25 -10.47 6.26 13.92
CA LYS A 25 -10.56 7.47 13.09
C LYS A 25 -9.19 7.93 12.57
N GLU A 26 -8.18 7.91 13.42
CA GLU A 26 -6.81 8.25 13.04
C GLU A 26 -6.29 7.30 11.97
N ARG A 27 -6.48 5.99 12.16
CA ARG A 27 -6.09 4.98 11.18
C ARG A 27 -6.77 5.21 9.83
N ASP A 28 -8.08 5.44 9.84
CA ASP A 28 -8.83 5.64 8.59
C ASP A 28 -8.39 6.93 7.88
N ALA A 29 -8.10 8.02 8.62
CA ALA A 29 -7.56 9.25 8.05
C ALA A 29 -6.15 9.06 7.45
N VAL A 30 -5.27 8.27 8.11
CA VAL A 30 -3.93 7.93 7.59
C VAL A 30 -4.03 7.10 6.31
N ILE A 31 -4.98 6.15 6.25
CA ILE A 31 -5.24 5.37 5.04
C ILE A 31 -5.70 6.27 3.89
N GLU A 32 -6.62 7.20 4.15
CA GLU A 32 -7.10 8.14 3.15
C GLU A 32 -5.96 9.04 2.62
N GLN A 33 -5.16 9.61 3.52
CA GLN A 33 -4.03 10.47 3.16
C GLN A 33 -2.98 9.71 2.32
N SER A 34 -2.61 8.50 2.74
CA SER A 34 -1.62 7.68 2.02
C SER A 34 -2.15 7.22 0.67
N THR A 35 -3.43 6.84 0.58
CA THR A 35 -4.09 6.46 -0.67
C THR A 35 -4.14 7.63 -1.65
N LEU A 36 -4.50 8.83 -1.16
CA LEU A 36 -4.50 10.03 -1.98
C LEU A 36 -3.08 10.31 -2.51
N LEU A 37 -2.07 10.31 -1.65
CA LEU A 37 -0.69 10.59 -2.02
C LEU A 37 -0.14 9.59 -3.06
N LEU A 38 -0.46 8.30 -2.91
CA LEU A 38 -0.04 7.26 -3.86
C LEU A 38 -0.81 7.31 -5.19
N SER A 39 -2.05 7.82 -5.20
CA SER A 39 -2.88 7.91 -6.42
C SER A 39 -2.72 9.22 -7.18
N SER A 40 -2.42 10.33 -6.50
CA SER A 40 -2.32 11.66 -7.11
C SER A 40 -0.91 12.04 -7.57
N CYS A 41 0.13 11.44 -6.96
CA CYS A 41 1.52 11.80 -7.24
C CYS A 41 2.18 10.79 -8.18
N SER A 42 3.03 11.29 -9.09
CA SER A 42 3.88 10.41 -9.89
C SER A 42 4.96 9.74 -9.04
N ALA A 43 5.33 8.50 -9.38
CA ALA A 43 6.38 7.74 -8.69
C ALA A 43 7.70 8.53 -8.59
N LYS A 44 8.09 9.24 -9.66
CA LYS A 44 9.29 10.08 -9.68
C LYS A 44 9.23 11.25 -8.70
N LEU A 45 8.06 11.87 -8.54
CA LEU A 45 7.87 12.93 -7.55
C LEU A 45 7.97 12.39 -6.12
N LEU A 46 7.47 11.18 -5.86
CA LEU A 46 7.59 10.53 -4.56
C LEU A 46 9.05 10.22 -4.22
N GLU A 47 9.85 9.77 -5.19
CA GLU A 47 11.30 9.56 -5.03
C GLU A 47 12.04 10.87 -4.72
N GLN A 48 11.70 11.95 -5.41
CA GLN A 48 12.27 13.28 -5.13
C GLN A 48 11.97 13.78 -3.72
N ARG A 49 10.89 13.29 -3.08
CA ARG A 49 10.53 13.59 -1.69
C ARG A 49 11.02 12.54 -0.70
N GLY A 50 11.75 11.53 -1.17
CA GLY A 50 12.30 10.46 -0.33
C GLY A 50 11.27 9.45 0.17
N LEU A 51 10.06 9.45 -0.41
CA LEU A 51 8.93 8.58 -0.01
C LEU A 51 8.84 7.30 -0.85
N ALA A 52 9.58 7.21 -1.95
CA ALA A 52 9.65 6.03 -2.81
C ALA A 52 11.08 5.81 -3.28
N LEU A 53 11.43 4.56 -3.59
CA LEU A 53 12.67 4.18 -4.23
C LEU A 53 12.33 3.50 -5.55
N LEU A 54 12.87 4.00 -6.66
CA LEU A 54 12.57 3.47 -7.99
C LEU A 54 13.76 2.71 -8.58
N ASN A 55 13.48 1.97 -9.66
CA ASN A 55 14.49 1.18 -10.37
C ASN A 55 15.19 0.17 -9.45
N LEU A 56 14.41 -0.56 -8.66
CA LEU A 56 14.89 -1.62 -7.79
C LEU A 56 14.96 -2.95 -8.56
N GLY A 57 16.03 -3.70 -8.35
CA GLY A 57 16.21 -5.07 -8.80
C GLY A 57 16.33 -6.02 -7.61
N VAL A 58 15.84 -7.24 -7.76
CA VAL A 58 15.94 -8.29 -6.74
C VAL A 58 17.34 -8.89 -6.77
N VAL A 59 18.07 -8.76 -5.67
CA VAL A 59 19.41 -9.35 -5.50
C VAL A 59 19.31 -10.75 -4.94
N ASN A 60 18.43 -10.93 -3.95
CA ASN A 60 18.35 -12.15 -3.18
C ASN A 60 16.95 -12.33 -2.60
N VAL A 61 16.52 -13.59 -2.51
CA VAL A 61 15.28 -14.00 -1.87
C VAL A 61 15.60 -15.19 -0.96
N ARG A 62 15.37 -15.03 0.35
CA ARG A 62 15.62 -16.07 1.35
C ARG A 62 14.51 -16.17 2.36
N ILE A 63 14.37 -17.32 3.02
CA ILE A 63 13.42 -17.49 4.13
C ILE A 63 14.07 -16.98 5.41
N GLY A 64 13.43 -16.01 6.05
CA GLY A 64 13.81 -15.42 7.31
C GLY A 64 13.10 -16.04 8.51
N LEU A 65 13.32 -15.42 9.68
CA LEU A 65 12.73 -15.84 10.94
C LEU A 65 11.19 -15.82 10.88
N GLY A 66 10.57 -16.85 11.45
CA GLY A 66 9.12 -16.99 11.46
C GLY A 66 8.52 -17.33 10.10
N GLY A 67 9.31 -17.88 9.16
CA GLY A 67 8.84 -18.31 7.84
C GLY A 67 8.54 -17.17 6.87
N LYS A 68 8.98 -15.95 7.19
CA LYS A 68 8.76 -14.78 6.33
C LYS A 68 9.77 -14.75 5.19
N THR A 69 9.35 -14.35 4.00
CA THR A 69 10.26 -14.16 2.87
C THR A 69 11.00 -12.84 3.04
N LEU A 70 12.33 -12.89 3.02
CA LEU A 70 13.22 -11.73 3.00
C LEU A 70 13.66 -11.49 1.55
N VAL A 71 13.38 -10.29 1.04
CA VAL A 71 13.78 -9.86 -0.30
C VAL A 71 14.78 -8.73 -0.14
N GLU A 72 15.94 -8.88 -0.76
CA GLU A 72 16.96 -7.84 -0.84
C GLU A 72 16.85 -7.12 -2.18
N LEU A 73 16.68 -5.80 -2.12
CA LEU A 73 16.49 -4.93 -3.28
C LEU A 73 17.65 -3.95 -3.40
N GLU A 74 18.24 -3.84 -4.58
CA GLU A 74 19.29 -2.87 -4.88
C GLU A 74 18.99 -2.12 -6.18
N ARG A 75 19.79 -1.09 -6.49
CA ARG A 75 19.73 -0.44 -7.81
C ARG A 75 20.68 -1.18 -8.77
N PRO A 76 20.17 -1.94 -9.75
CA PRO A 76 21.04 -2.67 -10.68
C PRO A 76 21.80 -1.69 -11.57
N ALA A 77 23.06 -2.01 -11.87
CA ALA A 77 23.93 -1.18 -12.72
C ALA A 77 23.35 -0.94 -14.13
N ALA A 78 22.45 -1.80 -14.60
CA ALA A 78 21.76 -1.64 -15.89
C ALA A 78 20.79 -0.44 -15.92
N HIS A 79 20.30 0.02 -14.77
CA HIS A 79 19.26 1.07 -14.68
C HIS A 79 19.68 2.27 -13.82
N ALA A 80 20.88 2.25 -13.25
CA ALA A 80 21.38 3.33 -12.39
C ALA A 80 22.88 3.56 -12.59
N SER A 81 23.28 4.84 -12.64
CA SER A 81 24.69 5.25 -12.70
C SER A 81 25.46 5.04 -11.38
N SER A 82 24.75 4.76 -10.28
CA SER A 82 25.33 4.54 -8.96
C SER A 82 24.47 3.54 -8.18
N PRO A 83 25.08 2.61 -7.43
CA PRO A 83 24.36 1.69 -6.54
C PRO A 83 23.77 2.40 -5.31
N VAL A 84 24.16 3.65 -5.06
CA VAL A 84 23.69 4.42 -3.91
C VAL A 84 22.27 4.94 -4.16
N PHE A 85 21.41 4.78 -3.16
CA PHE A 85 20.06 5.32 -3.18
C PHE A 85 20.07 6.86 -3.08
N PRO A 86 19.13 7.55 -3.76
CA PRO A 86 18.87 8.96 -3.50
C PRO A 86 18.50 9.20 -2.01
N PRO A 87 18.57 10.44 -1.50
CA PRO A 87 18.11 10.73 -0.15
C PRO A 87 16.67 10.27 0.09
N TYR A 88 16.46 9.49 1.14
CA TYR A 88 15.18 8.86 1.47
C TYR A 88 14.87 8.93 2.96
N THR A 89 13.62 8.69 3.34
CA THR A 89 13.18 8.73 4.75
C THR A 89 12.85 7.36 5.36
N PHE A 90 13.00 6.26 4.60
CA PHE A 90 12.82 4.88 5.06
C PHE A 90 13.70 4.54 6.27
N ARG A 91 13.08 3.86 7.23
CA ARG A 91 13.71 3.35 8.44
C ARG A 91 13.37 1.86 8.63
N PRO A 92 14.23 1.11 9.33
CA PRO A 92 13.91 -0.26 9.71
C PRO A 92 12.59 -0.30 10.51
N GLY A 93 11.64 -1.10 10.05
CA GLY A 93 10.31 -1.23 10.66
C GLY A 93 9.18 -0.48 9.92
N ASP A 94 9.51 0.36 8.93
CA ASP A 94 8.51 1.03 8.11
C ASP A 94 7.72 0.02 7.26
N LEU A 95 6.43 0.30 7.07
CA LEU A 95 5.59 -0.45 6.15
C LEU A 95 5.80 0.09 4.73
N ALA A 96 6.15 -0.80 3.81
CA ALA A 96 6.37 -0.47 2.41
C ALA A 96 5.51 -1.34 1.49
N ARG A 97 5.10 -0.76 0.36
CA ARG A 97 4.44 -1.46 -0.73
C ARG A 97 5.45 -1.67 -1.86
N ILE A 98 5.47 -2.88 -2.43
CA ILE A 98 6.24 -3.19 -3.63
C ILE A 98 5.25 -3.16 -4.81
N ASP A 99 5.53 -2.33 -5.80
CA ASP A 99 4.80 -2.26 -7.06
C ASP A 99 5.74 -2.56 -8.23
N GLU A 100 5.20 -3.17 -9.28
CA GLU A 100 5.94 -3.40 -10.51
C GLU A 100 6.23 -2.06 -11.20
N GLN A 101 7.50 -1.84 -11.56
CA GLN A 101 7.92 -0.69 -12.36
C GLN A 101 7.46 -0.89 -13.81
N THR A 102 6.21 -0.56 -14.10
CA THR A 102 5.73 -0.53 -15.49
C THR A 102 6.36 0.65 -16.21
N ALA A 103 7.09 0.40 -17.31
CA ALA A 103 7.78 1.43 -18.09
C ALA A 103 6.85 2.40 -18.85
N THR A 104 5.56 2.48 -18.50
CA THR A 104 4.56 3.27 -19.21
C THR A 104 3.46 3.75 -18.27
N ALA A 105 3.09 5.03 -18.42
CA ALA A 105 2.03 5.77 -17.76
C ALA A 105 0.78 4.97 -17.33
N PRO A 106 0.06 5.39 -16.27
CA PRO A 106 -1.09 4.66 -15.76
C PRO A 106 -2.18 4.55 -16.84
N LYS A 107 -2.43 3.33 -17.32
CA LYS A 107 -3.65 3.03 -18.06
C LYS A 107 -4.82 3.01 -17.07
N ALA A 108 -5.70 3.99 -17.19
CA ALA A 108 -6.98 4.03 -16.52
C ALA A 108 -7.80 2.76 -16.82
N GLY A 109 -8.32 2.13 -15.76
CA GLY A 109 -9.55 1.34 -15.73
C GLY A 109 -9.67 0.15 -16.69
N ALA A 110 -9.28 -1.04 -16.25
CA ALA A 110 -9.79 -2.28 -16.83
C ALA A 110 -11.21 -2.54 -16.27
N LYS A 111 -12.21 -2.22 -17.10
CA LYS A 111 -13.62 -2.55 -16.88
C LYS A 111 -13.82 -4.08 -16.82
N ALA A 112 -14.70 -4.49 -15.90
CA ALA A 112 -15.17 -5.85 -15.73
C ALA A 112 -15.60 -6.50 -17.05
N SER A 113 -15.11 -7.72 -17.29
CA SER A 113 -15.53 -8.59 -18.38
C SER A 113 -17.01 -8.97 -18.21
N LYS A 114 -17.81 -8.54 -19.18
CA LYS A 114 -19.25 -8.82 -19.26
C LYS A 114 -19.46 -10.28 -19.69
N LYS A 115 -20.18 -11.00 -18.83
CA LYS A 115 -20.77 -12.34 -18.98
C LYS A 115 -21.26 -12.61 -20.42
N LEU A 116 -20.83 -13.72 -21.03
CA LEU A 116 -21.46 -14.30 -22.22
C LEU A 116 -22.87 -14.78 -21.84
N SER A 117 -23.89 -14.29 -22.52
CA SER A 117 -25.24 -14.83 -22.50
C SER A 117 -25.56 -15.41 -23.87
N ASP A 118 -25.82 -16.71 -23.85
CA ASP A 118 -26.43 -17.56 -24.86
C ASP A 118 -27.63 -16.88 -25.54
N THR A 119 -27.73 -16.97 -26.87
CA THR A 119 -28.99 -16.68 -27.58
C THR A 119 -29.13 -17.66 -28.74
N LYS A 120 -29.94 -18.68 -28.51
CA LYS A 120 -30.66 -19.44 -29.54
C LYS A 120 -31.42 -18.45 -30.41
N ASP A 121 -31.31 -18.57 -31.72
CA ASP A 121 -32.45 -18.35 -32.60
C ASP A 121 -32.35 -19.26 -33.83
N ALA A 122 -33.46 -19.95 -34.05
CA ALA A 122 -33.73 -20.83 -35.16
C ALA A 122 -33.91 -20.03 -36.46
N LYS A 123 -33.52 -20.62 -37.59
CA LYS A 123 -34.07 -20.22 -38.88
C LYS A 123 -34.19 -21.40 -39.82
N GLU A 124 -35.43 -21.80 -40.04
CA GLU A 124 -35.92 -22.56 -41.18
C GLU A 124 -35.50 -21.86 -42.48
N ILE A 125 -34.97 -22.61 -43.45
CA ILE A 125 -35.05 -22.24 -44.86
C ILE A 125 -35.21 -23.52 -45.69
N GLU A 126 -36.33 -23.55 -46.40
CA GLU A 126 -36.75 -24.46 -47.47
C GLU A 126 -35.67 -24.68 -48.54
N GLY A 127 -35.60 -25.91 -49.07
CA GLY A 127 -34.73 -26.30 -50.19
C GLY A 127 -34.47 -27.80 -50.23
#